data_AF-A0A537UEU1-F1
#
_entry.id   AF-A0A537UEU1-F1
#
_cell.length_a   1.000
_cell.length_b   1.000
_cell.length_c   1.000
_cell.angle_alpha   90.00
_cell.angle_beta   90.00
_cell.angle_gamma   90.00
#
_symmetry.space_group_name_H-M   'P 1'
#
loop_
_entity.id
_entity.type
_entity.pdbx_description
1 polymer ?
#
loop_
_entity_poly.entity_id
_entity_poly.type
_entity_poly.pdbx_seq_one_letter_code
_entity_poly.pdbx_strand_id
1 'polypeptide(L)' 'MASLKSEDDQARFASVVLPHLADAYALARWLTGNRADAEDVVQEACLRAFRGIAGFAGVNARAWLLTIVRHAAYTW' A
#
# COMPACT_ATOMS: atom_id res chain seq x y z
N MET A 1 14.01 1.23 22.47
CA MET A 1 14.39 0.74 21.12
C MET A 1 13.20 0.49 20.19
N ALA A 2 11.96 0.24 20.67
CA ALA A 2 10.79 0.09 19.78
C ALA A 2 10.39 1.38 19.03
N SER A 3 10.60 2.55 19.64
CA SER A 3 10.22 3.86 19.05
C SER A 3 11.02 4.23 17.80
N LEU A 4 12.31 3.88 17.73
CA LEU A 4 13.15 4.20 16.56
C LEU A 4 12.79 3.34 15.34
N LYS A 5 12.42 2.08 15.57
CA LYS A 5 12.06 1.16 14.49
C LYS A 5 10.78 1.59 13.77
N SER A 6 9.80 2.13 14.50
CA SER A 6 8.59 2.69 13.88
C SER A 6 8.86 3.94 13.05
N GLU A 7 9.81 4.79 13.45
CA GLU A 7 10.18 5.98 12.69
C GLU A 7 10.88 5.61 11.36
N ASP A 8 11.78 4.60 11.40
CA ASP A 8 12.44 4.07 10.21
C ASP A 8 11.44 3.41 9.24
N ASP A 9 10.51 2.60 9.76
CA ASP A 9 9.47 1.96 8.96
C ASP A 9 8.52 2.99 8.34
N GLN A 10 8.24 4.09 9.04
CA GLN A 10 7.43 5.20 8.53
C GLN A 10 8.14 5.97 7.41
N ALA A 11 9.42 6.27 7.56
CA ALA A 11 10.22 6.91 6.51
C ALA A 11 10.35 6.01 5.27
N ARG A 12 10.57 4.71 5.49
CA ARG A 12 10.63 3.72 4.42
C ARG A 12 9.29 3.56 3.70
N PHE A 13 8.19 3.53 4.45
CA PHE A 13 6.85 3.51 3.86
C PHE A 13 6.61 4.76 3.01
N ALA A 14 6.93 5.94 3.53
CA ALA A 14 6.74 7.19 2.82
C ALA A 14 7.49 7.22 1.48
N SER A 15 8.75 6.77 1.48
CA SER A 15 9.59 6.74 0.26
C SER A 15 9.21 5.65 -0.74
N VAL A 16 8.69 4.50 -0.28
CA VAL A 16 8.37 3.36 -1.15
C VAL A 16 6.93 3.40 -1.66
N VAL A 17 5.97 3.81 -0.82
CA VAL A 17 4.53 3.67 -1.09
C VAL A 17 3.92 4.95 -1.63
N LEU A 18 4.23 6.12 -1.06
CA LEU A 18 3.60 7.39 -1.47
C LEU A 18 3.78 7.71 -2.96
N PRO A 19 4.95 7.45 -3.60
CA PRO A 19 5.11 7.69 -5.04
C PRO A 19 4.15 6.88 -5.93
N HIS A 20 3.59 5.79 -5.41
CA HIS A 20 2.73 4.87 -6.15
C HIS A 20 1.26 4.90 -5.69
N LEU A 21 0.89 5.84 -4.81
CA LEU A 21 -0.47 5.92 -4.27
C LEU A 21 -1.50 6.26 -5.35
N ALA A 22 -1.14 7.09 -6.33
CA ALA A 22 -2.00 7.41 -7.47
C ALA A 22 -2.27 6.19 -8.35
N ASP A 23 -1.24 5.38 -8.62
CA ASP A 23 -1.37 4.11 -9.36
C ASP A 23 -2.24 3.10 -8.59
N ALA A 24 -2.05 3.01 -7.27
CA ALA A 24 -2.84 2.16 -6.39
C ALA A 24 -4.33 2.54 -6.44
N TYR A 25 -4.63 3.83 -6.35
CA TYR A 25 -6.00 4.32 -6.44
C TYR A 25 -6.63 4.11 -7.83
N ALA A 26 -5.86 4.34 -8.91
CA ALA A 26 -6.34 4.06 -10.26
C ALA A 26 -6.71 2.59 -10.44
N LEU A 27 -5.88 1.67 -9.95
CA LEU A 27 -6.18 0.24 -9.98
C LEU A 27 -7.41 -0.10 -9.13
N ALA A 28 -7.51 0.44 -7.90
CA ALA A 28 -8.66 0.21 -7.03
C ALA A 28 -9.96 0.69 -7.67
N ARG A 29 -9.99 1.89 -8.26
CA ARG A 29 -11.16 2.43 -9.00
C ARG A 29 -11.55 1.55 -10.18
N TRP A 30 -10.59 0.98 -10.89
CA TRP A 30 -10.85 0.06 -11.99
C TRP A 30 -11.46 -1.26 -11.50
N LEU A 31 -11.01 -1.78 -10.35
CA LEU A 31 -11.51 -3.03 -9.77
C LEU A 31 -12.89 -2.89 -9.11
N THR A 32 -13.13 -1.81 -8.38
CA THR A 32 -14.36 -1.63 -7.58
C THR A 32 -15.48 -0.88 -8.31
N GLY A 33 -15.16 -0.13 -9.37
CA GLY A 33 -16.13 0.63 -10.16
C GLY A 33 -16.68 1.90 -9.48
N ASN A 34 -16.61 2.04 -8.15
CA ASN A 34 -17.07 3.24 -7.42
C ASN A 34 -15.98 3.87 -6.53
N ARG A 35 -16.20 5.14 -6.13
CA ARG A 35 -15.19 5.95 -5.44
C ARG A 35 -14.95 5.45 -4.02
N ALA A 36 -16.02 5.19 -3.27
CA ALA A 36 -15.97 4.86 -1.86
C ALA A 36 -15.18 3.55 -1.64
N ASP A 37 -15.54 2.50 -2.37
CA ASP A 37 -14.88 1.20 -2.23
C ASP A 37 -13.41 1.27 -2.66
N ALA A 38 -13.07 2.11 -3.65
CA ALA A 38 -11.68 2.31 -4.03
C ALA A 38 -10.85 3.01 -2.95
N GLU A 39 -11.44 3.99 -2.25
CA GLU A 39 -10.80 4.66 -1.11
C GLU A 39 -10.57 3.68 0.03
N ASP A 40 -11.53 2.80 0.31
CA ASP A 40 -11.42 1.79 1.36
C ASP A 40 -10.38 0.71 1.01
N VAL A 41 -10.36 0.25 -0.24
CA VAL A 41 -9.35 -0.71 -0.73
C VAL A 41 -7.94 -0.13 -0.63
N VAL A 42 -7.74 1.14 -1.03
CA VAL A 42 -6.42 1.79 -0.94
C VAL A 42 -5.99 1.98 0.51
N GLN A 43 -6.92 2.35 1.41
CA GLN A 43 -6.62 2.46 2.83
C GLN A 43 -6.16 1.12 3.42
N GLU A 44 -6.91 0.04 3.17
CA GLU A 44 -6.55 -1.30 3.64
C GLU A 44 -5.23 -1.76 3.02
N ALA A 45 -4.99 -1.47 1.75
CA ALA A 45 -3.72 -1.78 1.09
C ALA A 45 -2.54 -1.02 1.73
N CYS A 46 -2.71 0.25 2.08
CA CYS A 46 -1.71 1.03 2.80
C CYS A 46 -1.40 0.45 4.18
N LEU A 47 -2.41 0.00 4.94
CA LEU A 47 -2.21 -0.67 6.23
C LEU A 47 -1.43 -1.97 6.09
N ARG A 48 -1.76 -2.79 5.07
CA ARG A 48 -1.01 -4.04 4.76
C ARG A 48 0.41 -3.74 4.32
N ALA A 49 0.61 -2.73 3.48
CA ALA A 49 1.94 -2.31 3.04
C ALA A 49 2.79 -1.79 4.20
N PHE A 50 2.22 -1.00 5.11
CA PHE A 50 2.93 -0.53 6.30
C PHE A 50 3.37 -1.69 7.20
N ARG A 51 2.52 -2.70 7.43
CA ARG A 51 2.89 -3.91 8.19
C ARG A 51 3.98 -4.74 7.50
N GLY A 52 4.04 -4.72 6.17
CA GLY A 52 5.01 -5.47 5.37
C GLY A 52 6.31 -4.72 5.04
N ILE A 53 6.40 -3.42 5.31
CA ILE A 53 7.50 -2.57 4.82
C ILE A 53 8.86 -2.94 5.39
N ALA A 54 8.90 -3.43 6.63
CA ALA A 54 10.13 -3.88 7.28
C ALA A 54 10.80 -5.03 6.53
N GLY A 55 10.02 -5.87 5.83
CA GLY A 55 10.50 -7.01 5.03
C GLY A 55 10.67 -6.71 3.54
N PHE A 56 10.38 -5.50 3.09
CA PHE A 56 10.41 -5.17 1.67
C PHE A 56 11.86 -5.05 1.14
N ALA A 57 12.26 -5.96 0.26
CA ALA A 57 13.64 -6.06 -0.25
C ALA A 57 14.01 -5.07 -1.38
N GLY A 58 13.10 -4.19 -1.81
CA GLY A 58 13.44 -3.09 -2.75
C GLY A 58 13.31 -3.39 -4.25
N VAL A 59 12.94 -4.61 -4.66
CA VAL A 59 13.05 -5.03 -6.07
C VAL A 59 12.05 -4.33 -7.00
N ASN A 60 10.80 -4.12 -6.57
CA ASN A 60 9.82 -3.33 -7.34
C ASN A 60 8.67 -2.85 -6.43
N ALA A 61 8.78 -1.61 -5.95
CA ALA A 61 7.83 -1.01 -5.02
C ALA A 61 6.41 -0.91 -5.62
N ARG A 62 6.33 -0.50 -6.89
CA ARG A 62 5.06 -0.38 -7.61
C ARG A 62 4.34 -1.71 -7.75
N ALA A 63 5.02 -2.73 -8.29
CA ALA A 63 4.42 -4.04 -8.49
C ALA A 63 3.99 -4.69 -7.17
N TRP A 64 4.81 -4.51 -6.13
CA TRP A 64 4.49 -4.96 -4.78
C TRP A 64 3.23 -4.28 -4.23
N LEU A 65 3.14 -2.95 -4.30
CA LEU A 65 1.96 -2.20 -3.84
C LEU A 65 0.70 -2.60 -4.63
N LEU A 66 0.77 -2.68 -5.96
CA LEU A 66 -0.37 -3.06 -6.80
C LEU A 66 -0.86 -4.49 -6.53
N THR A 67 0.05 -5.39 -6.13
CA THR A 67 -0.32 -6.74 -5.68
C THR A 67 -1.14 -6.68 -4.39
N ILE A 68 -0.72 -5.86 -3.43
CA ILE A 68 -1.45 -5.66 -2.16
C ILE A 68 -2.84 -5.07 -2.44
N VAL A 69 -2.94 -4.06 -3.31
CA VAL A 69 -4.22 -3.44 -3.70
C VAL A 69 -5.16 -4.47 -4.31
N ARG A 70 -4.66 -5.29 -5.25
CA ARG A 70 -5.44 -6.38 -5.85
C ARG A 70 -5.96 -7.35 -4.79
N HIS A 71 -5.11 -7.77 -3.85
CA HIS A 71 -5.55 -8.65 -2.78
C HIS A 71 -6.61 -7.98 -1.89
N ALA A 72 -6.41 -6.72 -1.50
CA ALA A 72 -7.37 -5.97 -0.70
C ALA A 72 -8.74 -5.88 -1.38
N ALA A 73 -8.78 -5.62 -2.70
CA ALA A 73 -10.03 -5.55 -3.47
C ALA A 73 -10.83 -6.87 -3.53
N TYR A 74 -10.16 -8.02 -3.42
CA TYR A 74 -10.82 -9.34 -3.47
C TYR A 74 -11.04 -9.99 -2.09
N THR A 75 -10.55 -9.37 -1.01
CA THR A 75 -10.75 -9.85 0.37
C THR A 75 -11.65 -8.94 1.21
N TRP A 76 -12.35 -8.00 0.56
CA TRP A 76 -13.32 -7.10 1.20
C TRP A 76 -14.73 -7.72 1.20
#